data_AF-A0A8D1XC99-F1
#
_entry.id   AF-A0A8D1XC99-F1
#
_cell.length_a   1.000
_cell.length_b   1.000
_cell.length_c   1.000
_cell.angle_alpha   90.00
_cell.angle_beta   90.00
_cell.angle_gamma   90.00
#
_symmetry.space_group_name_H-M   'P 1'
#
loop_
_entity.id
_entity.type
_entity.pdbx_description
1 polymer ?
#
loop_
_entity_poly.entity_id
_entity_poly.type
_entity_poly.pdbx_seq_one_letter_code
_entity_poly.pdbx_strand_id
1 'polypeptide(L)'
;MAFEELLNQVGGLGKFQILQMVLALPCLMLTICQILLENFTAAIPAHRCWVHILDNDTVSDNDTGTLSPDLLHLNGTFPNVTDLDTEPCVDGWVYDRSSFSSTIVTEWDLVCDYQSQKPLVQFAFMAGMLLGGFIYGCLSDRFGRKVILRWCLLQLAISGTCAAFAPNFLLYCSLRFWSGCSTVVAMSNNWMLVIEWIRSQSKAWVITLMNCAFSMGQIMLGALALVFRDWRTLQLVVSLPFFVFLFLSRYGPLSCSVLREPGMKKYVDMGYIDFLISWTVSYCLDLKLFSLICSL
;
A
#
# COMPACT_ATOMS: atom_id res chain seq x y z
N MET A 1 -6.07 9.95 -34.13
CA MET A 1 -5.17 10.12 -35.30
C MET A 1 -4.48 11.48 -35.30
N ALA A 2 -5.19 12.60 -35.17
CA ALA A 2 -4.56 13.95 -35.17
C ALA A 2 -3.49 14.18 -34.07
N PHE A 3 -3.63 13.60 -32.88
CA PHE A 3 -2.65 13.77 -31.79
C PHE A 3 -1.32 13.03 -32.06
N GLU A 4 -1.37 11.86 -32.68
CA GLU A 4 -0.16 11.10 -33.05
C GLU A 4 0.63 11.80 -34.16
N GLU A 5 -0.05 12.46 -35.10
CA GLU A 5 0.59 13.29 -36.14
C GLU A 5 1.30 14.51 -35.54
N LEU A 6 0.67 15.19 -34.57
CA LEU A 6 1.31 16.28 -33.83
C LEU A 6 2.55 15.81 -33.05
N LEU A 7 2.47 14.65 -32.39
CA LEU A 7 3.62 14.03 -31.71
C LEU A 7 4.74 13.65 -32.67
N ASN A 8 4.40 13.20 -33.89
CA ASN A 8 5.38 12.91 -34.93
C ASN A 8 6.05 14.18 -35.47
N GLN A 9 5.32 15.30 -35.59
CA GLN A 9 5.84 16.59 -36.03
C GLN A 9 6.73 17.30 -34.99
N VAL A 10 6.49 17.12 -33.69
CA VAL A 10 7.26 17.79 -32.62
C VAL A 10 8.66 17.19 -32.40
N GLY A 11 8.96 16.04 -33.02
CA GLY A 11 10.31 15.46 -33.05
C GLY A 11 10.67 14.66 -31.81
N GLY A 12 10.50 13.34 -31.89
CA GLY A 12 11.17 12.33 -31.04
C GLY A 12 10.98 12.41 -29.52
N LEU A 13 11.68 11.53 -28.80
CA LEU A 13 11.79 11.47 -27.33
C LEU A 13 12.38 12.77 -26.77
N GLY A 14 11.54 13.79 -26.65
CA GLY A 14 11.94 15.09 -26.11
C GLY A 14 12.31 14.98 -24.63
N LYS A 15 13.12 15.93 -24.13
CA LYS A 15 13.52 16.02 -22.71
C LYS A 15 12.33 15.93 -21.74
N PHE A 16 11.17 16.44 -22.15
CA PHE A 16 9.93 16.40 -21.38
C PHE A 16 9.36 14.98 -21.21
N GLN A 17 9.35 14.17 -22.27
CA GLN A 17 8.90 12.78 -22.20
C GLN A 17 9.85 11.93 -21.34
N ILE A 18 11.16 12.15 -21.47
CA ILE A 18 12.17 11.47 -20.64
C ILE A 18 11.97 11.85 -19.17
N LEU A 19 11.77 13.13 -18.85
CA LEU A 19 11.54 13.58 -17.48
C LEU A 19 10.25 12.99 -16.89
N GLN A 20 9.17 12.90 -17.69
CA GLN A 20 7.93 12.25 -17.28
C GLN A 20 8.13 10.76 -17.01
N MET A 21 8.90 10.06 -17.85
CA MET A 21 9.24 8.64 -17.65
C MET A 21 10.04 8.41 -16.37
N VAL A 22 11.06 9.25 -16.13
CA VAL A 22 11.91 9.18 -14.94
C VAL A 22 11.10 9.41 -13.66
N LEU A 23 10.04 10.22 -13.71
CA LEU A 23 9.14 10.44 -12.57
C LEU A 23 8.09 9.33 -12.42
N ALA A 24 7.55 8.82 -13.54
CA ALA A 24 6.46 7.86 -13.54
C ALA A 24 6.89 6.43 -13.17
N LEU A 25 8.06 5.98 -13.64
CA LEU A 25 8.53 4.61 -13.39
C LEU A 25 8.75 4.30 -11.90
N PRO A 26 9.47 5.14 -11.11
CA PRO A 26 9.61 4.90 -9.68
C PRO A 26 8.27 4.98 -8.93
N CYS A 27 7.37 5.87 -9.36
CA CYS A 27 6.03 5.94 -8.80
C CYS A 27 5.26 4.63 -9.01
N LEU A 28 5.36 4.01 -10.19
CA LEU A 28 4.76 2.69 -10.47
C LEU A 28 5.37 1.61 -9.57
N MET A 29 6.69 1.56 -9.43
CA MET A 29 7.38 0.61 -8.54
C MET A 29 6.85 0.68 -7.11
N LEU A 30 6.68 1.89 -6.58
CA LEU A 30 6.18 2.10 -5.21
C LEU A 30 4.70 1.74 -5.05
N THR A 31 3.85 1.99 -6.06
CA THR A 31 2.44 1.56 -5.99
C THR A 31 2.32 0.04 -5.86
N ILE A 32 3.21 -0.71 -6.50
CA ILE A 32 3.24 -2.17 -6.42
C ILE A 32 3.75 -2.63 -5.06
N CYS A 33 4.75 -1.93 -4.51
CA CYS A 33 5.19 -2.17 -3.14
C CYS A 33 4.03 -2.03 -2.16
N GLN A 34 3.14 -1.04 -2.34
CA GLN A 34 1.94 -0.88 -1.50
C GLN A 34 0.94 -2.04 -1.65
N ILE A 35 0.71 -2.53 -2.87
CA ILE A 35 -0.22 -3.64 -3.13
C ILE A 35 0.25 -4.93 -2.45
N LEU A 36 1.56 -5.19 -2.47
CA LEU A 36 2.13 -6.45 -1.96
C LEU A 36 2.61 -6.37 -0.51
N LEU A 37 2.52 -5.19 0.11
CA LEU A 37 3.05 -4.90 1.44
C LEU A 37 2.52 -5.87 2.51
N GLU A 38 1.25 -6.25 2.39
CA GLU A 38 0.56 -7.13 3.33
C GLU A 38 1.20 -8.51 3.47
N ASN A 39 1.84 -9.01 2.40
CA ASN A 39 2.49 -10.32 2.42
C ASN A 39 3.60 -10.39 3.48
N PHE A 40 4.30 -9.28 3.72
CA PHE A 40 5.36 -9.19 4.72
C PHE A 40 4.84 -8.66 6.06
N THR A 41 3.95 -7.66 6.05
CA THR A 41 3.46 -7.09 7.31
C THR A 41 2.52 -8.03 8.08
N ALA A 42 1.85 -8.95 7.39
CA ALA A 42 0.97 -9.96 7.98
C ALA A 42 1.59 -11.37 7.97
N ALA A 43 2.92 -11.48 7.86
CA ALA A 43 3.61 -12.76 8.03
C ALA A 43 3.38 -13.30 9.45
N ILE A 44 3.15 -14.61 9.56
CA ILE A 44 2.95 -15.30 10.84
C ILE A 44 4.31 -15.91 11.21
N PRO A 45 5.02 -15.37 12.21
CA PRO A 45 6.21 -16.03 12.72
C PRO A 45 5.82 -17.33 13.45
N ALA A 46 6.79 -18.23 13.60
CA ALA A 46 6.63 -19.39 14.46
C ALA A 46 6.23 -18.90 15.87
N HIS A 47 5.20 -19.51 16.43
CA HIS A 47 4.61 -19.10 17.70
C HIS A 47 4.33 -20.33 18.56
N ARG A 48 4.43 -20.14 19.86
CA ARG A 48 4.00 -21.09 20.87
C ARG A 48 3.27 -20.34 21.97
N CYS A 49 2.52 -21.08 22.77
CA CYS A 49 1.93 -20.54 23.98
C CYS A 49 3.01 -20.38 25.03
N TRP A 50 2.91 -19.33 25.84
CA TRP A 50 3.82 -19.11 26.95
C TRP A 50 3.62 -20.21 28.00
N VAL A 51 4.71 -20.77 28.51
CA VAL A 51 4.67 -21.84 29.51
C VAL A 51 5.55 -21.47 30.69
N HIS A 52 4.94 -21.38 31.87
CA HIS A 52 5.60 -21.03 33.14
C HIS A 52 6.91 -21.77 33.42
N ILE A 53 7.03 -23.04 33.02
CA ILE A 53 8.21 -23.88 33.28
C ILE A 53 9.37 -23.56 32.33
N LEU A 54 9.07 -23.16 31.08
CA LEU A 54 10.08 -22.97 30.04
C LEU A 54 10.56 -21.51 29.96
N ASP A 55 9.66 -20.57 30.23
CA ASP A 55 9.86 -19.15 29.96
C ASP A 55 10.12 -18.31 31.22
N ASN A 56 10.09 -18.92 32.42
CA ASN A 56 10.52 -18.27 33.65
C ASN A 56 12.00 -18.61 33.87
N ASP A 57 12.90 -17.62 33.72
CA ASP A 57 14.37 -17.71 33.78
C ASP A 57 14.96 -18.23 35.12
N THR A 58 14.17 -18.87 35.98
CA THR A 58 14.62 -19.46 37.25
C THR A 58 15.11 -20.91 37.11
N VAL A 59 15.51 -21.36 35.92
CA VAL A 59 16.35 -22.56 35.84
C VAL A 59 17.73 -22.19 36.33
N SER A 60 17.91 -22.32 37.65
CA SER A 60 19.21 -22.32 38.30
C SER A 60 20.08 -23.37 37.62
N ASP A 61 21.12 -22.87 36.97
CA ASP A 61 22.17 -23.59 36.24
C ASP A 61 23.02 -24.46 37.18
N ASN A 62 22.42 -25.49 37.77
CA ASN A 62 23.11 -26.47 38.62
C ASN A 62 22.69 -27.93 38.40
N ASP A 63 21.76 -28.21 37.49
CA ASP A 63 21.50 -29.58 37.06
C ASP A 63 21.87 -29.74 35.60
N THR A 64 23.04 -30.35 35.39
CA THR A 64 23.53 -30.92 34.14
C THR A 64 22.43 -31.78 33.51
N GLY A 65 21.69 -31.20 32.57
CA GLY A 65 20.68 -31.88 31.79
C GLY A 65 20.29 -30.99 30.62
N THR A 66 20.89 -31.26 29.46
CA THR A 66 20.48 -30.71 28.16
C THR A 66 18.97 -30.86 27.97
N LEU A 67 18.22 -29.79 28.22
CA LEU A 67 16.80 -29.69 27.93
C LEU A 67 16.64 -29.40 26.43
N SER A 68 16.75 -30.46 25.64
CA SER A 68 16.42 -30.49 24.22
C SER A 68 14.90 -30.39 24.00
N PRO A 69 14.42 -30.14 22.76
CA PRO A 69 13.00 -30.07 22.41
C PRO A 69 12.18 -31.35 22.66
N ASP A 70 12.79 -32.37 23.28
CA ASP A 70 12.22 -33.70 23.50
C ASP A 70 11.31 -33.79 24.73
N LEU A 71 11.25 -32.78 25.61
CA LEU A 71 10.28 -32.76 26.72
C LEU A 71 8.82 -32.55 26.28
N LEU A 72 8.57 -32.24 25.00
CA LEU A 72 7.23 -32.34 24.40
C LEU A 72 6.73 -33.79 24.32
N HIS A 73 7.63 -34.77 24.42
CA HIS A 73 7.31 -36.18 24.61
C HIS A 73 7.59 -36.58 26.05
N LEU A 74 6.79 -36.05 26.98
CA LEU A 74 6.74 -36.52 28.35
C LEU A 74 6.62 -38.06 28.33
N ASN A 75 7.66 -38.73 28.82
CA ASN A 75 7.74 -40.19 28.99
C ASN A 75 6.84 -40.63 30.15
N GLY A 76 5.58 -40.22 30.09
CA GLY A 76 4.48 -40.80 30.83
C GLY A 76 3.84 -41.83 29.92
N THR A 77 3.62 -43.03 30.43
CA THR A 77 2.75 -44.02 29.82
C THR A 77 1.35 -43.40 29.71
N PHE A 78 1.08 -42.66 28.63
CA PHE A 78 -0.26 -42.19 28.33
C PHE A 78 -1.09 -43.46 28.06
N PRO A 79 -2.16 -43.74 28.82
CA PRO A 79 -3.13 -44.69 28.33
C PRO A 79 -3.65 -44.15 26.99
N ASN A 80 -4.11 -45.01 26.08
CA ASN A 80 -4.75 -44.59 24.83
C ASN A 80 -5.87 -43.57 25.13
N VAL A 81 -5.54 -42.28 25.12
CA VAL A 81 -6.48 -41.17 25.26
C VAL A 81 -6.66 -40.61 23.86
N THR A 82 -7.76 -41.02 23.24
CA THR A 82 -8.36 -40.29 22.12
C THR A 82 -8.76 -38.91 22.64
N ASP A 83 -8.21 -37.88 22.00
CA ASP A 83 -8.50 -36.45 22.18
C ASP A 83 -8.20 -35.89 23.57
N LEU A 84 -6.94 -35.44 23.76
CA LEU A 84 -6.61 -34.48 24.81
C LEU A 84 -7.37 -33.17 24.52
N ASP A 85 -8.18 -32.71 25.48
CA ASP A 85 -8.86 -31.42 25.40
C ASP A 85 -7.82 -30.30 25.25
N THR A 86 -7.87 -29.59 24.13
CA THR A 86 -7.02 -28.41 23.88
C THR A 86 -7.61 -27.20 24.59
N GLU A 87 -6.85 -26.62 25.52
CA GLU A 87 -7.21 -25.33 26.13
C GLU A 87 -6.72 -24.14 25.30
N PRO A 88 -7.46 -23.02 25.27
CA PRO A 88 -6.97 -21.79 24.66
C PRO A 88 -5.82 -21.23 25.49
N CYS A 89 -4.85 -20.59 24.83
CA CYS A 89 -3.68 -20.07 25.51
C CYS A 89 -4.01 -18.80 26.31
N VAL A 90 -4.07 -18.95 27.63
CA VAL A 90 -4.50 -17.91 28.58
C VAL A 90 -3.34 -17.01 28.99
N ASP A 91 -2.12 -17.54 29.04
CA ASP A 91 -0.95 -16.86 29.60
C ASP A 91 -0.11 -16.07 28.56
N GLY A 92 -0.65 -15.92 27.34
CA GLY A 92 -0.04 -15.13 26.27
C GLY A 92 0.78 -15.94 25.26
N TRP A 93 1.28 -15.24 24.23
CA TRP A 93 1.98 -15.83 23.08
C TRP A 93 3.47 -15.49 23.08
N VAL A 94 4.31 -16.49 22.77
CA VAL A 94 5.73 -16.31 22.51
C VAL A 94 6.00 -16.49 21.02
N TYR A 95 6.45 -15.41 20.38
CA TYR A 95 6.76 -15.36 18.95
C TYR A 95 8.28 -15.45 18.71
N ASP A 96 8.69 -16.23 17.72
CA ASP A 96 10.08 -16.23 17.24
C ASP A 96 10.37 -14.93 16.48
N ARG A 97 11.27 -14.11 17.02
CA ARG A 97 11.69 -12.82 16.47
C ARG A 97 12.92 -12.90 15.57
N SER A 98 13.41 -14.10 15.25
CA SER A 98 14.59 -14.32 14.42
C SER A 98 14.45 -13.72 13.01
N SER A 99 13.27 -13.85 12.41
CA SER A 99 12.97 -13.42 11.03
C SER A 99 12.28 -12.05 10.95
N PHE A 100 11.33 -11.78 11.85
CA PHE A 100 10.60 -10.51 11.92
C PHE A 100 10.58 -10.00 13.37
N SER A 101 10.85 -8.70 13.56
CA SER A 101 10.90 -8.10 14.91
C SER A 101 9.49 -7.91 15.46
N SER A 102 8.61 -7.31 14.65
CA SER A 102 7.18 -7.18 14.91
C SER A 102 6.40 -7.27 13.60
N THR A 103 5.27 -7.96 13.63
CA THR A 103 4.26 -8.00 12.54
C THR A 103 2.89 -7.59 13.07
N ILE A 104 1.93 -7.36 12.17
CA ILE A 104 0.52 -7.11 12.51
C ILE A 104 -0.04 -8.25 13.38
N VAL A 105 0.41 -9.48 13.11
CA VAL A 105 -0.04 -10.68 13.83
C VAL A 105 0.48 -10.69 15.27
N THR A 106 1.74 -10.30 15.49
CA THR A 106 2.35 -10.25 16.83
C THR A 106 1.93 -9.03 17.65
N GLU A 107 1.37 -8.00 17.01
CA GLU A 107 0.93 -6.77 17.70
C GLU A 107 -0.48 -6.92 18.28
N TRP A 108 -1.37 -7.61 17.56
CA TRP A 108 -2.77 -7.79 17.94
C TRP A 108 -3.11 -9.27 18.21
N ASP A 109 -2.11 -10.12 18.44
CA ASP A 109 -2.21 -11.56 18.75
C ASP A 109 -3.23 -12.31 17.86
N LEU A 110 -3.12 -12.11 16.55
CA LEU A 110 -4.07 -12.63 15.54
C LEU A 110 -3.80 -14.11 15.19
N VAL A 111 -3.71 -14.96 16.22
CA VAL A 111 -3.30 -16.37 16.15
C VAL A 111 -4.41 -17.29 16.66
N CYS A 112 -4.42 -18.56 16.21
CA CYS A 112 -5.39 -19.59 16.57
C CYS A 112 -6.85 -19.11 16.36
N ASP A 113 -7.59 -18.85 17.43
CA ASP A 113 -9.02 -18.45 17.36
C ASP A 113 -9.23 -17.15 16.55
N TYR A 114 -8.27 -16.23 16.62
CA TYR A 114 -8.31 -14.95 15.92
C TYR A 114 -7.65 -14.97 14.53
N GLN A 115 -7.18 -16.14 14.06
CA GLN A 115 -6.59 -16.31 12.72
C GLN A 115 -7.57 -15.89 11.61
N SER A 116 -8.88 -16.03 11.85
CA SER A 116 -9.95 -15.60 10.93
C SER A 116 -9.99 -14.09 10.67
N GLN A 117 -9.36 -13.29 11.54
CA GLN A 117 -9.33 -11.83 11.39
C GLN A 117 -8.24 -11.34 10.44
N LYS A 118 -7.12 -12.06 10.30
CA LYS A 118 -6.05 -11.73 9.34
C LYS A 118 -6.54 -11.49 7.90
N PRO A 119 -7.34 -12.38 7.28
CA PRO A 119 -7.81 -12.16 5.91
C PRO A 119 -8.74 -10.94 5.77
N LEU A 120 -9.27 -10.39 6.87
CA LEU A 120 -10.12 -9.19 6.81
C LEU A 120 -9.36 -7.97 6.29
N VAL A 121 -8.06 -7.85 6.58
CA VAL A 121 -7.23 -6.74 6.09
C VAL A 121 -7.14 -6.80 4.56
N GLN A 122 -6.75 -7.97 4.04
CA GLN A 122 -6.63 -8.20 2.59
C GLN A 122 -7.97 -8.08 1.88
N PHE A 123 -9.03 -8.61 2.49
CA PHE A 123 -10.39 -8.43 1.99
C PHE A 123 -10.78 -6.96 1.93
N ALA A 124 -10.55 -6.18 2.99
CA ALA A 124 -10.83 -4.75 3.03
C ALA A 124 -10.01 -3.99 1.96
N PHE A 125 -8.73 -4.32 1.79
CA PHE A 125 -7.89 -3.73 0.76
C PHE A 125 -8.42 -4.04 -0.65
N MET A 126 -8.77 -5.30 -0.94
CA MET A 126 -9.32 -5.72 -2.23
C MET A 126 -10.71 -5.13 -2.51
N ALA A 127 -11.59 -5.08 -1.51
CA ALA A 127 -12.89 -4.42 -1.61
C ALA A 127 -12.71 -2.92 -1.92
N GLY A 128 -11.76 -2.28 -1.26
CA GLY A 128 -11.37 -0.90 -1.55
C GLY A 128 -10.90 -0.73 -2.99
N MET A 129 -10.00 -1.59 -3.48
CA MET A 129 -9.52 -1.56 -4.87
C MET A 129 -10.67 -1.63 -5.89
N LEU A 130 -11.66 -2.49 -5.65
CA LEU A 130 -12.83 -2.64 -6.53
C LEU A 130 -13.71 -1.39 -6.52
N LEU A 131 -14.05 -0.89 -5.33
CA LEU A 131 -14.89 0.30 -5.18
C LEU A 131 -14.21 1.56 -5.73
N GLY A 132 -12.94 1.74 -5.40
CA GLY A 132 -12.14 2.86 -5.88
C GLY A 132 -11.95 2.83 -7.39
N GLY A 133 -11.72 1.65 -7.97
CA GLY A 133 -11.67 1.45 -9.42
C GLY A 133 -12.93 1.95 -10.12
N PHE A 134 -14.12 1.66 -9.57
CA PHE A 134 -15.38 2.12 -10.12
C PHE A 134 -15.55 3.64 -9.96
N ILE A 135 -15.43 4.16 -8.73
CA ILE A 135 -15.68 5.57 -8.41
C ILE A 135 -14.63 6.47 -9.06
N TYR A 136 -13.34 6.28 -8.72
CA TYR A 136 -12.27 7.11 -9.24
C TYR A 136 -11.98 6.84 -10.73
N GLY A 137 -12.35 5.66 -11.26
CA GLY A 137 -12.34 5.40 -12.70
C GLY A 137 -13.29 6.33 -13.46
N CYS A 138 -14.57 6.37 -13.06
CA CYS A 138 -15.53 7.29 -13.67
C CYS A 138 -15.14 8.76 -13.49
N LEU A 139 -14.62 9.13 -12.32
CA LEU A 139 -14.13 10.49 -12.07
C LEU A 139 -12.92 10.84 -12.94
N SER A 140 -12.04 9.87 -13.20
CA SER A 140 -10.83 10.06 -14.02
C SER A 140 -11.17 10.40 -15.47
N ASP A 141 -12.22 9.79 -16.00
CA ASP A 141 -12.66 10.08 -17.36
C ASP A 141 -13.36 11.46 -17.46
N ARG A 142 -13.99 11.94 -16.39
CA ARG A 142 -14.71 13.23 -16.37
C ARG A 142 -13.82 14.44 -16.02
N PHE A 143 -12.98 14.33 -15.00
CA PHE A 143 -12.13 15.42 -14.48
C PHE A 143 -10.70 15.39 -15.03
N GLY A 144 -10.36 14.35 -15.79
CA GLY A 144 -9.05 14.14 -16.37
C GLY A 144 -8.11 13.34 -15.47
N ARG A 145 -7.34 12.44 -16.12
CA ARG A 145 -6.45 11.46 -15.46
C ARG A 145 -5.40 12.10 -14.54
N LYS A 146 -4.87 13.28 -14.90
CA LYS A 146 -3.81 13.96 -14.11
C LYS A 146 -4.31 14.54 -12.78
N VAL A 147 -5.55 15.04 -12.74
CA VAL A 147 -6.13 15.59 -11.52
C VAL A 147 -6.42 14.44 -10.55
N ILE A 148 -7.11 13.41 -11.02
CA ILE A 148 -7.44 12.24 -10.20
C ILE A 148 -6.19 11.50 -9.73
N LEU A 149 -5.15 11.37 -10.56
CA LEU A 149 -3.89 10.77 -10.11
C LEU A 149 -3.27 11.50 -8.90
N ARG A 150 -3.27 12.84 -8.90
CA ARG A 150 -2.75 13.62 -7.75
C ARG A 150 -3.58 13.41 -6.49
N TRP A 151 -4.89 13.33 -6.62
CA TRP A 151 -5.79 13.01 -5.50
C TRP A 151 -5.55 11.62 -4.94
N CYS A 152 -5.45 10.60 -5.79
CA CYS A 152 -5.18 9.23 -5.36
C CYS A 152 -3.81 9.13 -4.68
N LEU A 153 -2.78 9.81 -5.19
CA LEU A 153 -1.46 9.84 -4.55
C LEU A 153 -1.49 10.52 -3.16
N LEU A 154 -2.25 11.61 -3.00
CA LEU A 154 -2.46 12.27 -1.69
C LEU A 154 -3.14 11.34 -0.70
N GLN A 155 -4.23 10.71 -1.14
CA GLN A 155 -4.98 9.76 -0.31
C GLN A 155 -4.12 8.57 0.10
N LEU A 156 -3.31 8.03 -0.83
CA LEU A 156 -2.39 6.93 -0.55
C LEU A 156 -1.29 7.32 0.44
N ALA A 157 -0.71 8.52 0.29
CA ALA A 157 0.32 9.02 1.20
C ALA A 157 -0.23 9.23 2.63
N ILE A 158 -1.42 9.82 2.77
CA ILE A 158 -2.07 10.07 4.07
C ILE A 158 -2.49 8.75 4.71
N SER A 159 -3.30 7.94 4.02
CA SER A 159 -3.83 6.69 4.57
C SER A 159 -2.71 5.69 4.90
N GLY A 160 -1.68 5.59 4.06
CA GLY A 160 -0.53 4.72 4.29
C GLY A 160 0.32 5.14 5.49
N THR A 161 0.54 6.44 5.67
CA THR A 161 1.28 6.98 6.83
C THR A 161 0.48 6.82 8.11
N CYS A 162 -0.82 7.13 8.09
CA CYS A 162 -1.72 6.93 9.23
C CYS A 162 -1.81 5.45 9.63
N ALA A 163 -1.76 4.51 8.66
CA ALA A 163 -1.82 3.07 8.94
C ALA A 163 -0.62 2.60 9.78
N ALA A 164 0.56 3.23 9.64
CA ALA A 164 1.73 2.90 10.47
C ALA A 164 1.55 3.28 11.95
N PHE A 165 0.74 4.31 12.23
CA PHE A 165 0.46 4.80 13.58
C PHE A 165 -0.87 4.28 14.16
N ALA A 166 -1.53 3.33 13.49
CA ALA A 166 -2.81 2.81 13.97
C ALA A 166 -2.63 2.07 15.32
N PRO A 167 -3.38 2.46 16.38
CA PRO A 167 -3.39 1.72 17.65
C PRO A 167 -4.32 0.50 17.61
N ASN A 168 -5.42 0.60 16.85
CA ASN A 168 -6.48 -0.41 16.81
C ASN A 168 -6.52 -1.15 15.48
N PHE A 169 -6.78 -2.46 15.52
CA PHE A 169 -6.92 -3.31 14.33
C PHE A 169 -8.01 -2.83 13.37
N LEU A 170 -9.19 -2.43 13.87
CA LEU A 170 -10.28 -1.93 13.04
C LEU A 170 -9.91 -0.63 12.30
N LEU A 171 -9.24 0.30 12.98
CA LEU A 171 -8.77 1.53 12.35
C LEU A 171 -7.75 1.24 11.25
N TYR A 172 -6.84 0.29 11.51
CA TYR A 172 -5.89 -0.18 10.51
C TYR A 172 -6.60 -0.77 9.27
N CYS A 173 -7.62 -1.61 9.46
CA CYS A 173 -8.44 -2.14 8.37
C CYS A 173 -9.13 -1.04 7.56
N SER A 174 -9.73 -0.04 8.23
CA SER A 174 -10.36 1.10 7.54
C SER A 174 -9.34 1.91 6.75
N LEU A 175 -8.17 2.19 7.30
CA LEU A 175 -7.10 2.92 6.60
C LEU A 175 -6.59 2.12 5.39
N ARG A 176 -6.46 0.80 5.51
CA ARG A 176 -6.13 -0.09 4.39
C ARG A 176 -7.19 -0.09 3.31
N PHE A 177 -8.48 -0.07 3.66
CA PHE A 177 -9.57 0.08 2.70
C PHE A 177 -9.42 1.37 1.88
N TRP A 178 -9.19 2.52 2.54
CA TRP A 178 -8.97 3.80 1.87
C TRP A 178 -7.71 3.83 1.00
N SER A 179 -6.63 3.18 1.45
CA SER A 179 -5.42 2.97 0.65
C SER A 179 -5.72 2.13 -0.60
N GLY A 180 -6.51 1.05 -0.46
CA GLY A 180 -6.93 0.19 -1.56
C GLY A 180 -7.71 0.96 -2.64
N CYS A 181 -8.66 1.82 -2.22
CA CYS A 181 -9.45 2.65 -3.13
C CYS A 181 -8.60 3.52 -4.07
N SER A 182 -7.48 4.04 -3.57
CA SER A 182 -6.62 4.92 -4.36
C SER A 182 -5.56 4.17 -5.17
N THR A 183 -5.09 3.01 -4.69
CA THR A 183 -3.89 2.34 -5.23
C THR A 183 -4.07 1.86 -6.67
N VAL A 184 -5.16 1.16 -6.98
CA VAL A 184 -5.40 0.62 -8.34
C VAL A 184 -5.62 1.73 -9.35
N VAL A 185 -6.33 2.79 -8.95
CA VAL A 185 -6.62 3.92 -9.85
C VAL A 185 -5.37 4.76 -10.07
N ALA A 186 -4.53 4.94 -9.05
CA ALA A 186 -3.24 5.58 -9.20
C ALA A 186 -2.34 4.80 -10.17
N MET A 187 -2.27 3.47 -10.02
CA MET A 187 -1.49 2.61 -10.91
C MET A 187 -1.99 2.68 -12.36
N SER A 188 -3.31 2.52 -12.57
CA SER A 188 -3.90 2.50 -13.92
C SER A 188 -3.80 3.86 -14.62
N ASN A 189 -4.06 4.96 -13.92
CA ASN A 189 -3.92 6.30 -14.49
C ASN A 189 -2.47 6.67 -14.79
N ASN A 190 -1.53 6.30 -13.92
CA ASN A 190 -0.11 6.49 -14.19
C ASN A 190 0.31 5.69 -15.44
N TRP A 191 -0.11 4.43 -15.54
CA TRP A 191 0.14 3.59 -16.71
C TRP A 191 -0.39 4.20 -18.01
N MET A 192 -1.65 4.64 -18.01
CA MET A 192 -2.28 5.26 -19.19
C MET A 192 -1.63 6.59 -19.57
N LEU A 193 -1.29 7.43 -18.58
CA LEU A 193 -0.61 8.70 -18.83
C LEU A 193 0.77 8.53 -19.43
N VAL A 194 1.48 7.45 -19.09
CA VAL A 194 2.74 7.13 -19.75
C VAL A 194 2.46 6.79 -21.22
N ILE A 195 1.56 5.85 -21.48
CA ILE A 195 1.22 5.36 -22.82
C ILE A 195 0.72 6.48 -23.75
N GLU A 196 -0.14 7.36 -23.25
CA GLU A 196 -0.75 8.44 -24.02
C GLU A 196 0.30 9.44 -24.53
N TRP A 197 1.38 9.66 -23.78
CA TRP A 197 2.41 10.63 -24.12
C TRP A 197 3.53 10.07 -25.01
N ILE A 198 3.49 8.76 -25.31
CA ILE A 198 4.53 8.07 -26.09
C ILE A 198 4.11 7.92 -27.54
N ARG A 199 5.08 8.12 -28.43
CA ARG A 199 4.92 7.95 -29.87
C ARG A 199 4.74 6.47 -30.24
N SER A 200 3.89 6.19 -31.22
CA SER A 200 3.55 4.82 -31.67
C SER A 200 4.76 3.92 -31.96
N GLN A 201 5.82 4.45 -32.59
CA GLN A 201 7.03 3.68 -32.91
C GLN A 201 7.86 3.23 -31.69
N SER A 202 7.87 3.99 -30.60
CA SER A 202 8.59 3.65 -29.36
C SER A 202 7.70 3.02 -28.30
N LYS A 203 6.40 2.86 -28.58
CA LYS A 203 5.39 2.42 -27.63
C LYS A 203 5.67 1.04 -27.06
N ALA A 204 6.08 0.09 -27.91
CA ALA A 204 6.41 -1.27 -27.51
C ALA A 204 7.55 -1.29 -26.46
N TRP A 205 8.66 -0.59 -26.75
CA TRP A 205 9.81 -0.50 -25.84
C TRP A 205 9.44 0.07 -24.47
N VAL A 206 8.63 1.12 -24.45
CA VAL A 206 8.25 1.73 -23.17
C VAL A 206 7.28 0.86 -22.37
N ILE A 207 6.32 0.19 -23.03
CA ILE A 207 5.45 -0.78 -22.35
C ILE A 207 6.29 -1.91 -21.73
N THR A 208 7.29 -2.42 -22.45
CA THR A 208 8.23 -3.41 -21.88
C THR A 208 8.98 -2.84 -20.67
N LEU A 209 9.48 -1.62 -20.75
CA LEU A 209 10.17 -0.96 -19.63
C LEU A 209 9.28 -0.79 -18.39
N MET A 210 8.00 -0.46 -18.58
CA MET A 210 7.03 -0.36 -17.49
C MET A 210 6.74 -1.71 -16.85
N ASN A 211 6.65 -2.80 -17.63
CA ASN A 211 6.53 -4.15 -17.09
C ASN A 211 7.80 -4.56 -16.30
N CYS A 212 9.00 -4.21 -16.80
CA CYS A 212 10.23 -4.43 -16.05
C CYS A 212 10.23 -3.65 -14.72
N ALA A 213 9.76 -2.39 -14.73
CA ALA A 213 9.58 -1.62 -13.51
C ALA A 213 8.58 -2.30 -12.56
N PHE A 214 7.55 -2.95 -13.09
CA PHE A 214 6.61 -3.70 -12.26
C PHE A 214 7.32 -4.81 -11.47
N SER A 215 8.08 -5.66 -12.16
CA SER A 215 8.86 -6.73 -11.53
C SER A 215 9.93 -6.19 -10.58
N MET A 216 10.62 -5.11 -10.94
CA MET A 216 11.60 -4.47 -10.05
C MET A 216 10.95 -3.95 -8.77
N GLY A 217 9.71 -3.45 -8.82
CA GLY A 217 8.97 -3.04 -7.61
C GLY A 217 8.72 -4.21 -6.65
N GLN A 218 8.38 -5.39 -7.17
CA GLN A 218 8.20 -6.59 -6.34
C GLN A 218 9.50 -7.02 -5.65
N ILE A 219 10.62 -7.03 -6.39
CA ILE A 219 11.94 -7.34 -5.85
C ILE A 219 12.35 -6.29 -4.81
N MET A 220 12.08 -5.01 -5.07
CA MET A 220 12.37 -3.91 -4.15
C MET A 220 11.63 -4.07 -2.82
N LEU A 221 10.35 -4.49 -2.84
CA LEU A 221 9.62 -4.76 -1.61
C LEU A 221 10.26 -5.89 -0.79
N GLY A 222 10.64 -7.00 -1.44
CA GLY A 222 11.34 -8.10 -0.76
C GLY A 222 12.67 -7.65 -0.14
N ALA A 223 13.45 -6.84 -0.86
CA ALA A 223 14.68 -6.24 -0.34
C ALA A 223 14.41 -5.32 0.87
N LEU A 224 13.39 -4.47 0.79
CA LEU A 224 12.98 -3.59 1.89
C LEU A 224 12.53 -4.39 3.13
N ALA A 225 11.81 -5.50 2.95
CA ALA A 225 11.37 -6.35 4.06
C ALA A 225 12.54 -7.03 4.79
N LEU A 226 13.65 -7.33 4.10
CA LEU A 226 14.86 -7.88 4.73
C LEU A 226 15.61 -6.83 5.56
N VAL A 227 15.61 -5.57 5.11
CA VAL A 227 16.26 -4.45 5.79
C VAL A 227 15.41 -3.96 6.97
N PHE A 228 14.11 -3.77 6.75
CA PHE A 228 13.16 -3.26 7.75
C PHE A 228 12.29 -4.41 8.26
N ARG A 229 12.68 -4.98 9.40
CA ARG A 229 11.99 -6.11 10.04
C ARG A 229 10.77 -5.69 10.87
N ASP A 230 10.56 -4.38 11.07
CA ASP A 230 9.39 -3.82 11.75
C ASP A 230 8.35 -3.38 10.73
N TRP A 231 7.12 -3.87 10.88
CA TRP A 231 6.03 -3.58 9.94
C TRP A 231 5.66 -2.09 9.88
N ARG A 232 5.72 -1.36 11.00
CA ARG A 232 5.42 0.09 11.06
C ARG A 232 6.43 0.90 10.26
N THR A 233 7.72 0.59 10.41
CA THR A 233 8.81 1.24 9.67
C THR A 233 8.74 0.91 8.19
N LEU A 234 8.48 -0.36 7.85
CA LEU A 234 8.30 -0.79 6.46
C LEU A 234 7.13 -0.04 5.79
N GLN A 235 5.99 0.09 6.49
CA GLN A 235 4.84 0.88 6.02
C GLN A 235 5.22 2.34 5.73
N LEU A 236 5.94 3.00 6.65
CA LEU A 236 6.38 4.38 6.48
C LEU A 236 7.36 4.56 5.32
N VAL A 237 8.35 3.67 5.19
CA VAL A 237 9.36 3.73 4.13
C VAL A 237 8.71 3.62 2.74
N VAL A 238 7.66 2.82 2.60
CA VAL A 238 6.93 2.70 1.32
C VAL A 238 5.95 3.86 1.10
N SER A 239 5.39 4.45 2.16
CA SER A 239 4.39 5.54 2.05
C SER A 239 5.01 6.94 1.89
N LEU A 240 6.11 7.25 2.56
CA LEU A 240 6.73 8.57 2.55
C LEU A 240 7.17 9.07 1.16
N PRO A 241 7.73 8.23 0.27
CA PRO A 241 8.14 8.67 -1.06
C PRO A 241 6.97 9.26 -1.87
N PHE A 242 5.72 8.85 -1.64
CA PHE A 242 4.56 9.42 -2.34
C PHE A 242 4.39 10.92 -2.08
N PHE A 243 4.73 11.43 -0.88
CA PHE A 243 4.76 12.87 -0.64
C PHE A 243 5.76 13.57 -1.56
N VAL A 244 6.95 12.99 -1.75
CA VAL A 244 7.96 13.53 -2.68
C VAL A 244 7.43 13.52 -4.11
N PHE A 245 6.80 12.44 -4.58
CA PHE A 245 6.18 12.40 -5.92
C PHE A 245 5.07 13.43 -6.08
N LEU A 246 4.28 13.69 -5.04
CA LEU A 246 3.27 14.74 -5.06
C LEU A 246 3.90 16.12 -5.22
N PHE A 247 4.93 16.43 -4.43
CA PHE A 247 5.67 17.69 -4.57
C PHE A 247 6.31 17.81 -5.96
N LEU A 248 6.98 16.76 -6.44
CA LEU A 248 7.59 16.75 -7.78
C LEU A 248 6.55 16.87 -8.90
N SER A 249 5.33 16.33 -8.72
CA SER A 249 4.26 16.47 -9.71
C SER A 249 3.75 17.92 -9.85
N ARG A 250 3.90 18.74 -8.80
CA ARG A 250 3.50 20.16 -8.80
C ARG A 250 4.49 21.03 -9.56
N TYR A 251 5.79 20.77 -9.41
CA TYR A 251 6.87 21.52 -10.05
C TYR A 251 7.32 20.90 -11.39
N GLY A 252 6.93 19.66 -11.65
CA GLY A 252 7.36 18.88 -12.80
C GLY A 252 6.46 19.01 -14.04
N PRO A 253 6.78 18.24 -15.11
CA PRO A 253 6.13 18.31 -16.41
C PRO A 253 4.62 18.01 -16.38
N LEU A 254 4.14 17.29 -15.35
CA LEU A 254 2.72 17.01 -15.14
C LEU A 254 1.87 18.28 -14.99
N SER A 255 2.44 19.38 -14.49
CA SER A 255 1.76 20.66 -14.31
C SER A 255 1.75 21.53 -15.58
N CYS A 256 2.68 21.33 -16.52
CA CYS A 256 2.82 22.16 -17.73
C CYS A 256 1.88 21.77 -18.88
N SER A 257 1.33 20.56 -18.91
CA SER A 257 0.42 20.15 -19.99
C SER A 257 -0.94 20.85 -19.97
N VAL A 258 -1.30 21.51 -18.87
CA VAL A 258 -2.50 22.37 -18.80
C VAL A 258 -2.34 23.63 -19.67
N LEU A 259 -1.10 23.97 -20.08
CA LEU A 259 -0.81 25.17 -20.88
C LEU A 259 -0.87 24.96 -22.41
N ARG A 260 -1.25 23.78 -22.91
CA ARG A 260 -1.31 23.49 -24.36
C ARG A 260 -2.69 23.04 -24.83
N GLU A 261 -3.76 23.58 -24.26
CA GLU A 261 -5.04 23.65 -24.98
C GLU A 261 -5.12 24.99 -25.73
N PRO A 262 -5.10 24.99 -27.08
CA PRO A 262 -5.36 26.20 -27.85
C PRO A 262 -6.86 26.51 -27.76
N GLY A 263 -7.28 27.22 -26.70
CA GLY A 263 -8.69 27.61 -26.59
C GLY A 263 -9.19 28.24 -25.29
N MET A 264 -8.44 28.26 -24.18
CA MET A 264 -8.94 28.84 -22.92
C MET A 264 -7.96 29.84 -22.32
N LYS A 265 -8.20 31.12 -22.64
CA LYS A 265 -7.70 32.25 -21.84
C LYS A 265 -8.38 32.20 -20.45
N LYS A 266 -7.54 32.34 -19.42
CA LYS A 266 -7.83 32.52 -17.98
C LYS A 266 -7.67 31.24 -17.16
N TYR A 267 -6.49 31.06 -16.57
CA TYR A 267 -6.28 30.69 -15.15
C TYR A 267 -4.79 30.92 -14.87
N VAL A 268 -4.40 32.20 -14.92
CA VAL A 268 -3.14 32.68 -14.36
C VAL A 268 -3.55 33.37 -13.07
N ASP A 269 -2.84 33.02 -12.00
CA ASP A 269 -2.98 33.45 -10.59
C ASP A 269 -4.07 32.76 -9.77
N MET A 270 -3.74 31.57 -9.24
CA MET A 270 -4.46 31.02 -8.10
C MET A 270 -3.55 30.15 -7.21
N GLY A 271 -2.39 30.71 -6.85
CA GLY A 271 -1.70 30.29 -5.64
C GLY A 271 -2.55 30.70 -4.43
N TYR A 272 -2.79 29.77 -3.52
CA TYR A 272 -3.52 29.95 -2.24
C TYR A 272 -5.05 29.84 -2.29
N ILE A 273 -5.76 30.46 -3.23
CA ILE A 273 -7.25 30.44 -3.23
C ILE A 273 -7.80 29.08 -3.70
N ASP A 274 -7.16 28.37 -4.64
CA ASP A 274 -7.60 27.03 -5.06
C ASP A 274 -7.36 25.95 -3.99
N PHE A 275 -6.46 26.18 -3.03
CA PHE A 275 -6.28 25.27 -1.90
C PHE A 275 -7.44 25.41 -0.90
N LEU A 276 -7.87 26.65 -0.62
CA LEU A 276 -9.07 26.90 0.19
C LEU A 276 -10.35 26.48 -0.53
N ILE A 277 -10.51 26.76 -1.82
CA ILE A 277 -11.67 26.30 -2.59
C ILE A 277 -11.67 24.77 -2.68
N SER A 278 -10.55 24.10 -2.90
CA SER A 278 -10.51 22.64 -2.92
C SER A 278 -10.81 22.02 -1.54
N TRP A 279 -10.40 22.65 -0.43
CA TRP A 279 -10.71 22.16 0.92
C TRP A 279 -12.18 22.42 1.30
N THR A 280 -12.71 23.60 0.95
CA THR A 280 -14.09 24.01 1.24
C THR A 280 -15.10 23.32 0.31
N VAL A 281 -14.73 23.09 -0.96
CA VAL A 281 -15.52 22.32 -1.91
C VAL A 281 -15.49 20.84 -1.54
N SER A 282 -14.39 20.27 -1.04
CA SER A 282 -14.38 18.85 -0.60
C SER A 282 -15.31 18.61 0.58
N TYR A 283 -15.31 19.48 1.59
CA TYR A 283 -16.27 19.39 2.71
C TYR A 283 -17.73 19.61 2.25
N CYS A 284 -17.95 20.49 1.28
CA CYS A 284 -19.30 20.79 0.78
C CYS A 284 -19.80 19.76 -0.26
N LEU A 285 -18.91 19.08 -0.99
CA LEU A 285 -19.24 17.99 -1.91
C LEU A 285 -19.55 16.72 -1.14
N ASP A 286 -18.84 16.41 -0.05
CA ASP A 286 -19.17 15.26 0.81
C ASP A 286 -20.58 15.42 1.41
N LEU A 287 -20.98 16.63 1.87
CA LEU A 287 -22.36 16.85 2.34
C LEU A 287 -23.41 16.81 1.22
N LYS A 288 -23.12 17.31 0.02
CA LYS A 288 -24.07 17.27 -1.11
C LYS A 288 -24.17 15.89 -1.75
N LEU A 289 -23.07 15.12 -1.81
CA LEU A 289 -23.05 13.76 -2.32
C LEU A 289 -23.75 12.82 -1.33
N PHE A 290 -23.54 12.99 -0.01
CA PHE A 290 -24.28 12.26 1.01
C PHE A 290 -25.77 12.64 1.00
N SER A 291 -26.12 13.91 0.78
CA SER A 291 -27.52 14.35 0.61
C SER A 291 -28.18 13.84 -0.67
N LEU A 292 -27.44 13.67 -1.78
CA LEU A 292 -27.99 13.15 -3.05
C LEU A 292 -28.13 11.62 -3.03
N ILE A 293 -27.24 10.92 -2.30
CA ILE A 293 -27.29 9.47 -2.10
C ILE A 293 -28.41 9.10 -1.11
N CYS A 294 -28.77 9.97 -0.17
CA CYS A 294 -29.91 9.75 0.75
C CYS A 294 -31.28 10.18 0.20
N SER A 295 -31.36 10.80 -0.99
CA SER A 295 -32.63 11.23 -1.61
C SER A 295 -33.02 10.42 -2.86
N LEU A 296 -32.32 9.32 -3.14
CA LEU A 296 -32.61 8.32 -4.17
C LEU A 296 -32.95 7.00 -3.47
#